data_AF-A0A3R6PD38-F1
#
_entry.id   AF-A0A3R6PD38-F1
#
_cell.length_a   1.000
_cell.length_b   1.000
_cell.length_c   1.000
_cell.angle_alpha   90.00
_cell.angle_beta   90.00
_cell.angle_gamma   90.00
#
_symmetry.space_group_name_H-M   'P 1'
#
loop_
_entity.id
_entity.type
_entity.pdbx_description
1 polymer ?
#
loop_
_entity_poly.entity_id
_entity_poly.type
_entity_poly.pdbx_seq_one_letter_code
_entity_poly.pdbx_strand_id
1 'polypeptide(L)'
;MNLRKDGYFVQDSAWYEAERNFSEFVTKSIDSKLVLLELGVGFNTPTIIRFPFEKLTREHDNVTLVRLNLDQAVIPESLGNRAIGINADMAESISDILNVSVSHPYPVQEQ
;
A
#
# COMPACT_ATOMS: atom_id res chain seq x y z
N MET A 1 4.07 22.13 -2.38
CA MET A 1 2.81 22.85 -2.11
C MET A 1 1.88 21.89 -1.39
N ASN A 2 1.50 22.17 -0.14
CA ASN A 2 0.50 21.37 0.57
C ASN A 2 -0.87 21.85 0.11
N LEU A 3 -1.58 21.02 -0.66
CA LEU A 3 -2.80 21.36 -1.39
C LEU A 3 -4.03 21.44 -0.46
N ARG A 4 -3.98 22.31 0.57
CA ARG A 4 -5.08 22.50 1.52
C ARG A 4 -5.63 23.92 1.43
N LYS A 5 -6.93 24.05 1.24
CA LYS A 5 -7.70 25.27 1.47
C LYS A 5 -8.73 24.98 2.55
N ASP A 6 -8.68 25.72 3.66
CA ASP A 6 -9.65 25.65 4.75
C ASP A 6 -9.83 24.26 5.38
N GLY A 7 -8.75 23.45 5.40
CA GLY A 7 -8.78 22.07 5.91
C GLY A 7 -9.24 21.03 4.89
N TYR A 8 -9.65 21.45 3.70
CA TYR A 8 -10.06 20.58 2.60
C TYR A 8 -8.99 20.56 1.50
N PHE A 9 -8.84 19.41 0.84
CA PHE A 9 -7.99 19.31 -0.35
C PHE A 9 -8.63 20.06 -1.51
N VAL A 10 -7.83 20.78 -2.31
CA VAL A 10 -8.32 21.36 -3.56
C VAL A 10 -8.48 20.22 -4.56
N GLN A 11 -9.72 19.87 -4.89
CA GLN A 11 -10.06 18.84 -5.86
C GLN A 11 -10.25 19.48 -7.23
N ASP A 12 -9.17 19.62 -7.98
CA ASP A 12 -9.23 20.06 -9.37
C ASP A 12 -9.50 18.88 -10.32
N SER A 13 -9.55 19.16 -11.63
CA SER A 13 -9.77 18.12 -12.63
C SER A 13 -8.71 17.01 -12.59
N ALA A 14 -7.46 17.35 -12.27
CA ALA A 14 -6.37 16.38 -12.18
C ALA A 14 -6.54 15.46 -10.97
N TRP A 15 -7.07 15.98 -9.86
CA TRP A 15 -7.43 15.17 -8.70
C TRP A 15 -8.49 14.13 -9.04
N TYR A 16 -9.58 14.51 -9.72
CA TYR A 16 -10.64 13.58 -10.13
C TYR A 16 -10.16 12.56 -11.17
N GLU A 17 -9.23 12.94 -12.05
CA GLU A 17 -8.60 12.01 -12.98
C GLU A 17 -7.74 10.96 -12.24
N ALA A 18 -6.94 11.39 -11.27
CA ALA A 18 -6.13 10.50 -10.46
C ALA A 18 -7.00 9.54 -9.62
N GLU A 19 -8.10 10.04 -9.02
CA GLU A 19 -9.08 9.22 -8.30
C GLU A 19 -9.70 8.15 -9.20
N ARG A 20 -10.10 8.52 -10.42
CA ARG A 20 -10.65 7.59 -11.41
C ARG A 20 -9.65 6.52 -11.79
N ASN A 21 -8.42 6.90 -12.11
CA ASN A 21 -7.36 5.98 -12.50
C ASN A 21 -7.04 4.98 -11.38
N PHE A 22 -6.99 5.45 -10.13
CA PHE A 22 -6.82 4.57 -8.97
C PHE A 22 -8.00 3.60 -8.82
N SER A 23 -9.24 4.11 -8.89
CA SER A 23 -10.45 3.29 -8.75
C SER A 23 -10.54 2.20 -9.84
N GLU A 24 -10.18 2.55 -11.08
CA GLU A 24 -10.13 1.59 -12.18
C GLU A 24 -9.05 0.53 -11.98
N PHE A 25 -7.85 0.93 -11.54
CA PHE A 25 -6.77 0.00 -11.25
C PHE A 25 -7.16 -1.00 -10.17
N VAL A 26 -7.72 -0.52 -9.05
CA VAL A 26 -8.18 -1.37 -7.95
C VAL A 26 -9.26 -2.32 -8.45
N THR A 27 -10.29 -1.82 -9.14
CA THR A 27 -11.38 -2.66 -9.66
C THR A 27 -10.87 -3.77 -10.59
N LYS A 28 -9.92 -3.47 -11.47
CA LYS A 28 -9.34 -4.44 -12.41
C LYS A 28 -8.44 -5.47 -11.72
N SER A 29 -7.87 -5.13 -10.57
CA SER A 29 -6.84 -5.94 -9.89
C SER A 29 -7.37 -6.67 -8.65
N ILE A 30 -8.56 -6.33 -8.16
CA ILE A 30 -9.03 -6.75 -6.84
C ILE A 30 -9.25 -8.25 -6.69
N ASP A 31 -9.51 -8.97 -7.79
CA ASP A 31 -9.65 -10.43 -7.80
C ASP A 31 -8.32 -11.16 -8.08
N SER A 32 -7.25 -10.42 -8.37
CA SER A 32 -5.89 -10.94 -8.59
C SER A 32 -5.07 -10.91 -7.30
N LYS A 33 -3.89 -11.53 -7.27
CA LYS A 33 -2.95 -11.35 -6.14
C LYS A 33 -2.45 -9.90 -6.13
N LEU A 34 -2.99 -9.09 -5.22
CA LEU A 34 -2.76 -7.65 -5.15
C LEU A 34 -1.91 -7.30 -3.92
N VAL A 35 -0.88 -6.50 -4.14
CA VAL A 35 -0.06 -5.92 -3.06
C VAL A 35 -0.34 -4.43 -2.96
N LEU A 36 -0.73 -3.99 -1.77
CA LEU A 36 -0.86 -2.60 -1.39
C LEU A 36 0.43 -2.16 -0.71
N LEU A 37 1.25 -1.37 -1.41
CA LEU A 37 2.52 -0.86 -0.88
C LEU A 37 2.32 0.55 -0.31
N GLU A 38 2.39 0.67 1.01
CA GLU A 38 2.25 1.93 1.75
C GLU A 38 3.64 2.45 2.18
N LEU A 39 4.02 3.64 1.70
CA LEU A 39 5.35 4.21 1.92
C LEU A 39 5.26 5.51 2.74
N GLY A 40 5.77 5.49 3.98
CA GLY A 40 5.92 6.68 4.81
C GLY A 40 4.61 7.31 5.29
N VAL A 41 3.50 6.58 5.23
CA VAL A 41 2.18 7.10 5.61
C VAL A 41 2.01 7.04 7.13
N GLY A 42 1.99 8.22 7.75
CA GLY A 42 1.69 8.38 9.17
C GLY A 42 0.21 8.67 9.46
N PHE A 43 -0.06 9.14 10.69
CA PHE A 43 -1.42 9.42 11.18
C PHE A 43 -1.91 10.86 10.99
N ASN A 44 -1.23 11.67 10.18
CA ASN A 44 -1.68 13.05 9.91
C ASN A 44 -2.99 13.09 9.11
N THR A 45 -3.18 12.16 8.18
CA THR A 45 -4.40 12.00 7.36
C THR A 45 -4.61 10.53 7.00
N PRO A 46 -4.89 9.67 7.99
CA PRO A 46 -4.95 8.22 7.80
C PRO A 46 -6.14 7.78 6.94
N THR A 47 -7.14 8.65 6.80
CA THR A 47 -8.35 8.41 5.98
C THR A 47 -8.07 8.37 4.48
N ILE A 48 -6.92 8.86 4.01
CA ILE A 48 -6.60 8.93 2.58
C ILE A 48 -5.98 7.62 2.06
N ILE A 49 -5.10 6.98 2.85
CA ILE A 49 -4.36 5.78 2.42
C ILE A 49 -4.47 4.68 3.47
N ARG A 50 -4.07 4.98 4.72
CA ARG A 50 -3.88 4.00 5.78
C ARG A 50 -5.14 3.16 6.05
N PHE A 51 -6.26 3.81 6.34
CA PHE A 51 -7.52 3.12 6.63
C PHE A 51 -8.15 2.47 5.38
N PRO A 52 -8.17 3.12 4.20
CA PRO A 52 -8.60 2.45 2.97
C PRO A 52 -7.82 1.17 2.65
N PHE A 53 -6.50 1.17 2.80
CA PHE A 53 -5.68 -0.03 2.53
C PHE A 53 -5.96 -1.15 3.53
N GLU A 54 -6.08 -0.82 4.81
CA GLU A 54 -6.48 -1.79 5.84
C GLU A 54 -7.88 -2.35 5.59
N LYS A 55 -8.82 -1.53 5.09
CA LYS A 55 -10.16 -1.97 4.71
C LYS A 55 -10.12 -2.93 3.52
N LEU A 56 -9.43 -2.57 2.44
CA LEU A 56 -9.28 -3.43 1.25
C LEU A 56 -8.64 -4.77 1.61
N THR A 57 -7.60 -4.74 2.44
CA THR A 57 -6.96 -5.98 2.93
C THR A 57 -7.96 -6.80 3.74
N ARG A 58 -8.76 -6.20 4.62
CA ARG A 58 -9.74 -6.94 5.42
C ARG A 58 -10.85 -7.58 4.57
N GLU A 59 -11.32 -6.88 3.54
CA GLU A 59 -12.45 -7.30 2.71
C GLU A 59 -12.09 -8.34 1.64
N HIS A 60 -10.79 -8.47 1.31
CA HIS A 60 -10.31 -9.35 0.24
C HIS A 60 -9.13 -10.21 0.69
N ASP A 61 -9.32 -11.53 0.75
CA ASP A 61 -8.32 -12.48 1.26
C ASP A 61 -7.08 -12.62 0.36
N ASN A 62 -7.17 -12.22 -0.90
CA ASN A 62 -6.10 -12.22 -1.89
C ASN A 62 -5.27 -10.92 -1.92
N VAL A 63 -5.59 -9.95 -1.05
CA VAL A 63 -4.88 -8.68 -0.93
C VAL A 63 -3.88 -8.75 0.23
N THR A 64 -2.66 -8.28 -0.01
CA THR A 64 -1.59 -8.15 1.00
C THR A 64 -1.18 -6.69 1.17
N LEU A 65 -1.05 -6.23 2.41
CA LEU A 65 -0.54 -4.91 2.76
C LEU A 65 0.95 -4.99 3.12
N VAL A 66 1.78 -4.13 2.54
CA VAL A 66 3.16 -3.92 2.95
C VAL A 66 3.33 -2.46 3.33
N ARG A 67 3.68 -2.19 4.59
CA ARG A 67 3.82 -0.84 5.15
C ARG A 67 5.27 -0.59 5.52
N LEU A 68 5.88 0.41 4.90
CA LEU A 68 7.21 0.92 5.24
C LEU A 68 7.04 2.26 5.94
N ASN A 69 7.56 2.37 7.16
CA ASN A 69 7.59 3.64 7.88
C ASN A 69 8.69 3.57 8.94
N LEU A 70 9.34 4.70 9.24
CA LEU A 70 10.46 4.73 10.19
C LEU A 70 10.02 4.36 11.61
N ASP A 71 8.87 4.88 12.06
CA ASP A 71 8.39 4.73 13.44
C ASP A 71 6.94 4.22 13.53
N GLN A 72 6.18 4.28 12.43
CA GLN A 72 4.73 4.06 12.43
C GLN A 72 4.30 2.88 11.56
N ALA A 73 5.13 1.83 11.47
CA ALA A 73 4.86 0.65 10.64
C ALA A 73 3.91 -0.38 11.26
N VAL A 74 3.30 -0.08 12.42
CA VAL A 74 2.36 -0.98 13.11
C VAL A 74 1.21 -1.42 12.20
N ILE A 75 0.86 -2.71 12.26
CA ILE A 75 -0.21 -3.36 11.50
C ILE A 75 -1.29 -3.86 12.48
N PRO A 76 -2.60 -3.73 12.16
CA PRO A 76 -3.67 -4.31 12.96
C PRO A 76 -3.59 -5.85 12.98
N GLU A 77 -3.69 -6.45 14.17
CA GLU A 77 -3.68 -7.92 14.36
C GLU A 77 -4.74 -8.64 13.49
N SER A 78 -5.90 -8.01 13.29
CA SER A 78 -6.97 -8.52 12.43
C SER A 78 -6.57 -8.81 10.98
N LEU A 79 -5.45 -8.26 10.49
CA LEU A 79 -4.95 -8.52 9.14
C LEU A 79 -4.04 -9.77 9.06
N GLY A 80 -3.67 -10.34 10.22
CA GLY A 80 -2.93 -11.59 10.31
C GLY A 80 -1.64 -11.59 9.46
N ASN A 81 -1.41 -12.70 8.76
CA ASN A 81 -0.25 -12.90 7.88
C ASN A 81 -0.35 -12.15 6.54
N ARG A 82 -1.43 -11.40 6.30
CA ARG A 82 -1.66 -10.66 5.05
C ARG A 82 -1.20 -9.21 5.14
N ALA A 83 -0.53 -8.84 6.22
CA ALA A 83 0.02 -7.51 6.37
C ALA A 83 1.40 -7.55 7.01
N ILE A 84 2.32 -6.77 6.44
CA ILE A 84 3.74 -6.73 6.79
C ILE A 84 4.08 -5.29 7.14
N GLY A 85 4.60 -5.07 8.35
CA GLY A 85 5.12 -3.78 8.80
C GLY A 85 6.64 -3.81 8.83
N ILE A 86 7.29 -2.89 8.10
CA ILE A 86 8.73 -2.69 8.09
C ILE A 86 9.02 -1.36 8.81
N ASN A 87 9.51 -1.48 10.04
CA ASN A 87 9.81 -0.35 10.91
C ASN A 87 11.29 0.05 10.80
N ALA A 88 11.65 0.69 9.69
CA ALA A 88 13.03 1.03 9.36
C ALA A 88 13.10 2.24 8.42
N ASP A 89 14.32 2.75 8.20
CA ASP A 89 14.56 3.76 7.19
C ASP A 89 14.10 3.26 5.81
N MET A 90 13.43 4.12 5.06
CA MET A 90 12.82 3.73 3.79
C MET A 90 13.86 3.50 2.71
N ALA A 91 14.95 4.29 2.68
CA ALA A 91 15.99 4.12 1.67
C ALA A 91 16.73 2.80 1.90
N GLU A 92 17.03 2.46 3.16
CA GLU A 92 17.59 1.16 3.54
C GLU A 92 16.64 0.01 3.17
N SER A 93 15.37 0.10 3.58
CA SER A 93 14.36 -0.92 3.29
C SER A 93 14.20 -1.20 1.79
N ILE A 94 14.15 -0.15 0.97
CA ILE A 94 14.04 -0.28 -0.49
C ILE A 94 15.34 -0.83 -1.09
N SER A 95 16.50 -0.40 -0.58
CA SER A 95 17.80 -0.94 -1.01
C SER A 95 17.88 -2.44 -0.75
N ASP A 96 17.50 -2.88 0.45
CA ASP A 96 17.48 -4.29 0.83
C ASP A 96 16.55 -5.09 -0.08
N ILE A 97 15.32 -4.61 -0.31
CA ILE A 97 14.34 -5.25 -1.21
C ILE A 97 14.92 -5.42 -2.63
N LEU A 98 15.61 -4.41 -3.16
CA LEU A 98 16.21 -4.46 -4.50
C LEU A 98 17.45 -5.36 -4.57
N ASN A 99 18.19 -5.48 -3.46
CA ASN A 99 19.40 -6.28 -3.37
C ASN A 99 19.14 -7.76 -3.04
N VAL A 100 17.88 -8.16 -2.83
CA VAL A 100 17.52 -9.58 -2.73
C VAL A 100 17.75 -10.24 -4.09
N SER A 101 18.85 -11.00 -4.20
CA SER A 101 18.99 -12.00 -5.25
C SER A 101 17.97 -13.11 -4.99
N VAL A 102 16.82 -13.06 -5.67
CA VAL A 102 15.80 -14.10 -5.56
C VAL A 102 16.35 -15.36 -6.25
N SER A 103 16.98 -16.27 -5.49
CA SER A 103 17.16 -17.63 -5.95
C SER A 103 15.76 -18.25 -6.06
N HIS A 104 15.25 -18.39 -7.28
CA HIS A 104 13.92 -18.91 -7.61
C HIS A 104 13.53 -20.11 -6.71
N PRO A 105 12.57 -19.98 -5.78
CA PRO A 105 12.17 -21.09 -4.92
C PRO A 105 10.98 -21.91 -5.46
N TYR A 106 10.47 -21.59 -6.65
CA TYR A 106 9.34 -22.33 -7.24
C TYR A 106 9.73 -22.97 -8.57
N PRO A 107 9.61 -24.32 -8.71
CA PRO A 107 9.72 -24.95 -10.01
C PRO A 107 8.57 -24.44 -10.90
N VAL A 108 8.93 -24.05 -12.13
CA VAL A 108 7.96 -23.77 -13.20
C VAL A 108 7.18 -25.06 -13.41
N GLN A 109 5.88 -25.05 -13.13
CA GLN A 109 5.01 -26.13 -13.56
C GLN A 109 4.76 -25.91 -15.06
N GLU A 110 5.45 -26.69 -15.89
CA GLU A 110 5.17 -26.77 -17.32
C GLU A 110 3.73 -27.28 -17.53
N GLN A 111 2.96 -26.54 -18.33
CA GLN A 111 1.76 -27.05 -19.02
C GLN A 111 2.11 -27.31 -20.48
#